data_AF-A0A6V7SJ92-F1
#
_entry.id   AF-A0A6V7SJ92-F1
#
_cell.length_a   1.000
_cell.length_b   1.000
_cell.length_c   1.000
_cell.angle_alpha   90.00
_cell.angle_beta   90.00
_cell.angle_gamma   90.00
#
_symmetry.space_group_name_H-M   'P 1'
#
loop_
_entity.id
_entity.type
_entity.pdbx_description
1 polymer ?
#
loop_
_entity_poly.entity_id
_entity_poly.type
_entity_poly.pdbx_seq_one_letter_code
_entity_poly.pdbx_strand_id
1 'polypeptide(L)'
;MLKILNTRTFFNLASHKSKYFFYKQMETINIKKEDNEAEVKVPQEIHDEDVEKRYNDIMSITSECIQPEELKLKLLQKRKLVCYDGFEPSGRMHIAQGLLKSHIVNTLTNNGCTFIFWIADWFAQLNNKMSGDLNKIKKVGQYFIEVWKSCGMNMENVQFMWASDEINKNPDKYWSTVIDISRSFNINRIKRCLTIMGRTEGEDNYCSQILYPCMQCADIFFLNVDICQLGTDQRKVNMLAREYCDIKKIKKKPVILSHGMLPGLLEGQEKMSKSDENSAIFMDDNEADVNRKIKKGYCPPNVIENNPIFAYAKTIIYPHYKEFNLTRKEKNGGDKLYLTIEEMEKDYISGDIHPLDLKDNVALYINKMLQPVRDHFQNNAEAKKLLSEIKKYKVTK
;
A
#
# COMPACT_ATOMS: atom_id res chain seq x y z
N MET A 1 1.11 -47.12 -66.34
CA MET A 1 -0.25 -46.71 -65.92
C MET A 1 -0.08 -45.45 -65.09
N LEU A 2 -0.65 -44.28 -65.33
CA LEU A 2 -1.55 -43.72 -66.35
C LEU A 2 -1.18 -42.22 -66.50
N LYS A 3 -1.54 -41.64 -67.64
CA LYS A 3 -1.04 -40.40 -68.26
C LYS A 3 -1.52 -39.06 -67.65
N ILE A 4 -0.65 -38.07 -67.89
CA ILE A 4 -0.81 -36.61 -68.03
C ILE A 4 -2.05 -36.20 -68.84
N LEU A 5 -2.70 -35.08 -68.47
CA LEU A 5 -3.21 -34.07 -69.42
C LEU A 5 -3.36 -32.70 -68.75
N ASN A 6 -2.97 -31.69 -69.52
CA ASN A 6 -2.72 -30.29 -69.20
C ASN A 6 -3.51 -29.49 -70.25
N THR A 7 -4.33 -28.51 -69.86
CA THR A 7 -4.82 -27.49 -70.81
C THR A 7 -5.11 -26.17 -70.09
N ARG A 8 -4.37 -25.14 -70.49
CA ARG A 8 -4.61 -23.71 -70.30
C ARG A 8 -5.71 -23.23 -71.25
N THR A 9 -6.50 -22.23 -70.86
CA THR A 9 -6.85 -21.12 -71.77
C THR A 9 -7.24 -19.86 -70.99
N PHE A 10 -6.82 -18.72 -71.54
CA PHE A 10 -6.87 -17.34 -71.07
C PHE A 10 -8.01 -16.55 -71.74
N PHE A 11 -8.18 -15.30 -71.29
CA PHE A 11 -8.84 -14.10 -71.87
C PHE A 11 -10.23 -13.72 -71.32
N ASN A 12 -10.64 -12.45 -71.26
CA ASN A 12 -10.08 -11.16 -70.83
C ASN A 12 -11.25 -10.14 -70.95
N LEU A 13 -11.20 -9.08 -70.13
CA LEU A 13 -11.68 -7.70 -70.38
C LEU A 13 -13.18 -7.31 -70.44
N ALA A 14 -13.41 -6.20 -69.70
CA ALA A 14 -14.32 -5.06 -69.96
C ALA A 14 -15.83 -5.31 -69.77
N SER A 15 -16.69 -4.38 -69.38
CA SER A 15 -16.65 -3.00 -68.86
C SER A 15 -18.12 -2.63 -68.68
N HIS A 16 -18.55 -1.94 -67.61
CA HIS A 16 -19.42 -0.75 -67.74
C HIS A 16 -19.78 -0.12 -66.40
N LYS A 17 -19.38 1.15 -66.31
CA LYS A 17 -19.89 2.18 -65.41
C LYS A 17 -21.34 2.56 -65.76
N SER A 18 -22.03 3.11 -64.77
CA SER A 18 -22.78 4.39 -64.80
C SER A 18 -24.29 4.32 -64.60
N LYS A 19 -24.76 5.14 -63.63
CA LYS A 19 -26.04 5.93 -63.54
C LYS A 19 -26.39 6.07 -62.04
N TYR A 20 -26.57 7.21 -61.35
CA TYR A 20 -26.72 8.67 -61.56
C TYR A 20 -26.31 9.32 -60.19
N PHE A 21 -25.39 10.28 -60.03
CA PHE A 21 -25.48 11.75 -60.19
C PHE A 21 -26.71 12.46 -59.57
N PHE A 22 -26.49 13.20 -58.47
CA PHE A 22 -26.78 14.65 -58.38
C PHE A 22 -25.95 15.34 -57.28
N TYR A 23 -25.72 16.64 -57.47
CA TYR A 23 -24.56 17.47 -57.14
C TYR A 23 -24.87 18.56 -56.07
N LYS A 24 -23.88 18.94 -55.23
CA LYS A 24 -23.36 20.32 -55.00
C LYS A 24 -22.37 20.31 -53.81
N GLN A 25 -21.04 20.44 -54.00
CA GLN A 25 -20.20 21.63 -54.34
C GLN A 25 -19.83 22.44 -53.08
N MET A 26 -18.65 22.15 -52.49
CA MET A 26 -17.39 22.92 -52.47
C MET A 26 -17.34 24.07 -51.46
N GLU A 27 -16.36 24.02 -50.56
CA GLU A 27 -15.28 25.02 -50.53
C GLU A 27 -14.04 24.47 -49.81
N THR A 28 -12.96 24.33 -50.57
CA THR A 28 -11.59 24.10 -50.11
C THR A 28 -11.01 25.42 -49.61
N ILE A 29 -10.61 25.50 -48.35
CA ILE A 29 -9.70 26.54 -47.86
C ILE A 29 -8.31 25.92 -47.70
N ASN A 30 -7.41 26.45 -48.52
CA ASN A 30 -5.98 26.22 -48.56
C ASN A 30 -5.35 27.04 -47.42
N ILE A 31 -4.73 26.42 -46.42
CA ILE A 31 -3.95 27.16 -45.41
C ILE A 31 -2.52 26.64 -45.40
N LYS A 32 -1.63 27.60 -45.65
CA LYS A 32 -0.17 27.52 -45.68
C LYS A 32 0.39 26.96 -44.36
N LYS A 33 1.54 26.28 -44.49
CA LYS A 33 2.47 26.01 -43.38
C LYS A 33 2.89 27.34 -42.74
N GLU A 34 2.55 27.52 -41.47
CA GLU A 34 3.26 28.41 -40.57
C GLU A 34 3.55 27.62 -39.29
N ASP A 35 4.84 27.54 -38.98
CA ASP A 35 5.38 27.01 -37.74
C ASP A 35 4.85 27.86 -36.58
N ASN A 36 4.04 27.26 -35.72
CA ASN A 36 3.76 27.79 -34.39
C ASN A 36 3.93 26.64 -33.40
N GLU A 37 4.97 26.75 -32.59
CA GLU A 37 5.15 25.99 -31.37
C GLU A 37 3.89 26.18 -30.50
N ALA A 38 3.03 25.16 -30.50
CA ALA A 38 1.92 25.12 -29.57
C ALA A 38 2.50 24.88 -28.18
N GLU A 39 2.75 25.97 -27.45
CA GLU A 39 2.87 25.96 -26.00
C GLU A 39 1.75 25.08 -25.43
N VAL A 40 2.15 24.05 -24.70
CA VAL A 40 1.24 23.29 -23.85
C VAL A 40 0.71 24.27 -22.80
N LYS A 41 -0.44 24.88 -23.07
CA LYS A 41 -1.18 25.64 -22.06
C LYS A 41 -1.53 24.67 -20.93
N VAL A 42 -0.80 24.81 -19.82
CA VAL A 42 -1.21 24.30 -18.51
C VAL A 42 -2.63 24.82 -18.29
N PRO A 43 -3.64 23.94 -18.11
CA PRO A 43 -5.00 24.39 -17.83
C PRO A 43 -4.97 25.31 -16.59
N GLN A 44 -5.65 26.46 -16.69
CA GLN A 44 -5.90 27.36 -15.57
C GLN A 44 -6.28 26.56 -14.33
N GLU A 45 -5.66 26.89 -13.19
CA GLU A 45 -5.91 26.28 -11.89
C GLU A 45 -7.41 26.14 -11.64
N ILE A 46 -7.93 24.91 -11.79
CA ILE A 46 -9.22 24.56 -11.24
C ILE A 46 -8.97 24.45 -9.73
N HIS A 47 -9.08 25.58 -9.05
CA HIS A 47 -9.04 25.63 -7.59
C HIS A 47 -10.38 25.10 -7.07
N ASP A 48 -10.49 23.77 -7.03
CA ASP A 48 -11.58 23.09 -6.36
C ASP A 48 -11.17 22.95 -4.89
N GLU A 49 -11.78 23.76 -4.01
CA GLU A 49 -11.51 23.75 -2.56
C GLU A 49 -11.66 22.33 -1.97
N ASP A 50 -12.55 21.50 -2.53
CA ASP A 50 -12.69 20.10 -2.14
C ASP A 50 -11.45 19.27 -2.50
N VAL A 51 -10.87 19.50 -3.68
CA VAL A 51 -9.64 18.79 -4.11
C VAL A 51 -8.46 19.18 -3.24
N GLU A 52 -8.30 20.45 -2.89
CA GLU A 52 -7.18 20.88 -2.05
C GLU A 52 -7.32 20.33 -0.62
N LYS A 53 -8.54 20.30 -0.07
CA LYS A 53 -8.82 19.64 1.21
C LYS A 53 -8.47 18.16 1.16
N ARG A 54 -8.97 17.43 0.15
CA ARG A 54 -8.70 15.99 -0.02
C ARG A 54 -7.21 15.71 -0.19
N TYR A 55 -6.52 16.56 -0.94
CA TYR A 55 -5.07 16.49 -1.13
C TYR A 55 -4.33 16.64 0.20
N ASN A 56 -4.66 17.66 1.00
CA ASN A 56 -4.02 17.91 2.30
C ASN A 56 -4.27 16.76 3.29
N ASP A 57 -5.50 16.24 3.34
CA ASP A 57 -5.84 15.09 4.18
C ASP A 57 -5.02 13.85 3.79
N ILE A 58 -4.89 13.56 2.49
CA ILE A 58 -4.09 12.44 1.98
C ILE A 58 -2.59 12.66 2.22
N MET A 59 -2.10 13.88 2.09
CA MET A 59 -0.70 14.19 2.36
C MET A 59 -0.34 14.08 3.85
N SER A 60 -1.30 14.32 4.76
CA SER A 60 -1.09 14.23 6.21
C SER A 60 -0.68 12.82 6.70
N ILE A 61 -1.06 11.78 5.97
CA ILE A 61 -0.74 10.37 6.27
C ILE A 61 0.49 9.86 5.49
N THR A 62 1.14 10.73 4.73
CA THR A 62 2.16 10.37 3.74
C THR A 62 3.55 10.79 4.19
N SER A 63 4.53 9.90 4.04
CA SER A 63 5.94 10.21 4.25
C SER A 63 6.64 10.63 2.95
N GLU A 64 6.28 10.04 1.82
CA GLU A 64 6.83 10.37 0.51
C GLU A 64 5.74 10.20 -0.56
N CYS A 65 5.55 11.22 -1.42
CA CYS A 65 4.62 11.19 -2.55
C CYS A 65 5.39 11.36 -3.87
N ILE A 66 5.16 10.46 -4.84
CA ILE A 66 5.78 10.48 -6.17
C ILE A 66 4.68 10.34 -7.24
N GLN A 67 4.26 11.39 -7.96
CA GLN A 67 4.57 12.80 -7.72
C GLN A 67 3.34 13.54 -7.16
N PRO A 68 3.51 14.55 -6.29
CA PRO A 68 2.39 15.31 -5.72
C PRO A 68 1.46 15.91 -6.77
N GLU A 69 2.02 16.40 -7.89
CA GLU A 69 1.20 16.95 -8.97
C GLU A 69 0.37 15.90 -9.70
N GLU A 70 0.89 14.69 -9.85
CA GLU A 70 0.12 13.57 -10.40
C GLU A 70 -1.02 13.16 -9.46
N LEU A 71 -0.83 13.30 -8.13
CA LEU A 71 -1.91 13.09 -7.16
C LEU A 71 -3.00 14.14 -7.31
N LYS A 72 -2.65 15.43 -7.37
CA LYS A 72 -3.63 16.51 -7.62
C LYS A 72 -4.41 16.28 -8.92
N LEU A 73 -3.71 15.94 -10.01
CA LEU A 73 -4.32 15.60 -11.30
C LEU A 73 -5.26 14.40 -11.23
N LYS A 74 -4.92 13.38 -10.42
CA LYS A 74 -5.81 12.23 -10.20
C LYS A 74 -7.04 12.60 -9.36
N LEU A 75 -6.89 13.44 -8.34
CA LEU A 75 -8.01 13.87 -7.48
C LEU A 75 -9.04 14.72 -8.22
N LEU A 76 -8.61 15.47 -9.24
CA LEU A 76 -9.49 16.18 -10.18
C LEU A 76 -10.33 15.24 -11.07
N GLN A 77 -9.96 13.95 -11.17
CA GLN A 77 -10.77 12.99 -11.91
C GLN A 77 -12.04 12.70 -11.11
N LYS A 78 -13.21 12.93 -11.71
CA LYS A 78 -14.53 12.68 -11.11
C LYS A 78 -14.88 11.18 -11.03
N ARG A 79 -13.99 10.38 -10.44
CA ARG A 79 -14.14 8.93 -10.20
C ARG A 79 -13.41 8.51 -8.93
N LYS A 80 -13.74 7.35 -8.39
CA LYS A 80 -12.98 6.75 -7.29
C LYS A 80 -11.57 6.34 -7.77
N LEU A 81 -10.56 6.66 -6.97
CA LEU A 81 -9.18 6.24 -7.22
C LEU A 81 -8.92 4.87 -6.58
N VAL A 82 -8.21 4.00 -7.29
CA VAL A 82 -7.86 2.67 -6.77
C VAL A 82 -6.53 2.75 -6.02
N CYS A 83 -6.59 2.54 -4.71
CA CYS A 83 -5.43 2.40 -3.83
C CYS A 83 -5.21 0.92 -3.49
N TYR A 84 -3.97 0.51 -3.24
CA TYR A 84 -3.71 -0.81 -2.69
C TYR A 84 -2.52 -0.85 -1.74
N ASP A 85 -2.54 -1.84 -0.84
CA ASP A 85 -1.39 -2.31 -0.07
C ASP A 85 -1.37 -3.85 -0.02
N GLY A 86 -0.18 -4.44 -0.09
CA GLY A 86 0.03 -5.88 -0.16
C GLY A 86 0.67 -6.43 1.10
N PHE A 87 0.12 -7.53 1.61
CA PHE A 87 0.57 -8.13 2.87
C PHE A 87 0.88 -9.62 2.69
N GLU A 88 2.12 -10.02 2.98
CA GLU A 88 2.48 -11.42 3.13
C GLU A 88 1.85 -12.01 4.43
N PRO A 89 1.00 -13.05 4.34
CA PRO A 89 0.45 -13.70 5.53
C PRO A 89 1.51 -14.58 6.23
N SER A 90 2.31 -13.94 7.07
CA SER A 90 3.58 -14.48 7.60
C SER A 90 3.66 -14.65 9.12
N GLY A 91 2.55 -14.50 9.85
CA GLY A 91 2.49 -14.68 11.30
C GLY A 91 1.45 -13.78 11.94
N ARG A 92 1.60 -13.47 13.22
CA ARG A 92 0.76 -12.46 13.90
C ARG A 92 0.85 -11.10 13.22
N MET A 93 -0.22 -10.32 13.30
CA MET A 93 -0.29 -8.96 12.77
C MET A 93 0.16 -7.98 13.86
N HIS A 94 1.06 -7.06 13.53
CA HIS A 94 1.47 -6.00 14.45
C HIS A 94 0.70 -4.70 14.23
N ILE A 95 0.74 -3.77 15.18
CA ILE A 95 -0.11 -2.55 15.18
C ILE A 95 0.10 -1.63 13.97
N ALA A 96 1.28 -1.66 13.33
CA ALA A 96 1.48 -0.92 12.08
C ALA A 96 0.61 -1.47 10.92
N GLN A 97 0.42 -2.79 10.86
CA GLN A 97 -0.39 -3.47 9.84
C GLN A 97 -1.90 -3.39 10.15
N GLY A 98 -2.26 -3.21 11.42
CA GLY A 98 -3.65 -3.09 11.86
C GLY A 98 -4.08 -1.63 12.08
N LEU A 99 -3.67 -1.03 13.20
CA LEU A 99 -4.12 0.30 13.64
C LEU A 99 -3.66 1.43 12.70
N LEU A 100 -2.37 1.52 12.40
CA LEU A 100 -1.84 2.56 11.49
C LEU A 100 -2.46 2.41 10.09
N LYS A 101 -2.52 1.17 9.58
CA LYS A 101 -3.14 0.89 8.28
C LYS A 101 -4.62 1.24 8.25
N SER A 102 -5.38 0.94 9.30
CA SER A 102 -6.79 1.33 9.41
C SER A 102 -6.97 2.84 9.31
N HIS A 103 -6.16 3.63 10.01
CA HIS A 103 -6.19 5.08 9.92
C HIS A 103 -5.94 5.58 8.49
N ILE A 104 -4.88 5.08 7.86
CA ILE A 104 -4.52 5.44 6.48
C ILE A 104 -5.65 5.10 5.50
N VAL A 105 -6.22 3.89 5.61
CA VAL A 105 -7.29 3.43 4.72
C VAL A 105 -8.53 4.30 4.89
N ASN A 106 -8.94 4.58 6.12
CA ASN A 106 -10.08 5.45 6.40
C ASN A 106 -9.89 6.85 5.80
N THR A 107 -8.69 7.44 5.93
CA THR A 107 -8.37 8.73 5.30
C THR A 107 -8.55 8.66 3.77
N LEU A 108 -8.08 7.60 3.12
CA LEU A 108 -8.21 7.46 1.67
C LEU A 108 -9.65 7.23 1.22
N THR A 109 -10.38 6.34 1.90
CA THR A 109 -11.78 6.03 1.54
C THR A 109 -12.70 7.22 1.77
N ASN A 110 -12.46 8.02 2.82
CA ASN A 110 -13.21 9.26 3.07
C ASN A 110 -12.91 10.35 2.03
N ASN A 111 -11.77 10.25 1.34
CA ASN A 111 -11.34 11.18 0.30
C ASN A 111 -11.53 10.62 -1.13
N GLY A 112 -12.50 9.71 -1.31
CA GLY A 112 -12.94 9.25 -2.63
C GLY A 112 -12.08 8.15 -3.24
N CYS A 113 -11.44 7.31 -2.41
CA CYS A 113 -10.69 6.15 -2.88
C CYS A 113 -11.41 4.83 -2.59
N THR A 114 -11.16 3.83 -3.43
CA THR A 114 -11.36 2.41 -3.11
C THR A 114 -10.02 1.83 -2.70
N PHE A 115 -9.98 1.06 -1.61
CA PHE A 115 -8.76 0.48 -1.09
C PHE A 115 -8.76 -1.05 -1.20
N ILE A 116 -7.75 -1.60 -1.85
CA ILE A 116 -7.55 -3.05 -1.99
C ILE A 116 -6.48 -3.51 -0.99
N PHE A 117 -6.88 -4.39 -0.08
CA PHE A 117 -5.97 -5.24 0.67
C PHE A 117 -5.63 -6.46 -0.17
N TRP A 118 -4.40 -6.50 -0.67
CA TRP A 118 -3.88 -7.63 -1.44
C TRP A 118 -3.28 -8.67 -0.51
N ILE A 119 -4.01 -9.77 -0.31
CA ILE A 119 -3.56 -10.91 0.50
C ILE A 119 -2.57 -11.73 -0.33
N ALA A 120 -1.29 -11.42 -0.16
CA ALA A 120 -0.20 -11.86 -1.01
C ALA A 120 0.25 -13.28 -0.62
N ASP A 121 -0.64 -14.26 -0.77
CA ASP A 121 -0.42 -15.65 -0.34
C ASP A 121 0.66 -16.38 -1.13
N TRP A 122 0.66 -16.27 -2.47
CA TRP A 122 1.76 -16.78 -3.30
C TRP A 122 3.08 -16.05 -3.04
N PHE A 123 3.04 -14.77 -2.70
CA PHE A 123 4.24 -14.00 -2.35
C PHE A 123 4.85 -14.48 -1.03
N ALA A 124 4.01 -14.71 -0.01
CA ALA A 124 4.44 -15.31 1.24
C ALA A 124 5.05 -16.71 1.02
N GLN A 125 4.48 -17.50 0.10
CA GLN A 125 5.03 -18.80 -0.27
C GLN A 125 6.39 -18.66 -0.98
N LEU A 126 6.51 -17.76 -1.97
CA LEU A 126 7.75 -17.47 -2.69
C LEU A 126 8.87 -16.97 -1.76
N ASN A 127 8.51 -16.27 -0.69
CA ASN A 127 9.42 -15.79 0.34
C ASN A 127 9.55 -16.74 1.55
N ASN A 128 9.21 -18.03 1.38
CA ASN A 128 9.38 -19.12 2.36
C ASN A 128 8.73 -18.87 3.74
N LYS A 129 7.68 -18.06 3.81
CA LYS A 129 6.91 -17.85 5.04
C LYS A 129 6.09 -19.11 5.36
N MET A 130 5.95 -19.41 6.64
CA MET A 130 5.28 -20.65 7.12
C MET A 130 5.86 -21.92 6.49
N SER A 131 7.17 -21.96 6.23
CA SER A 131 7.88 -23.03 5.50
C SER A 131 7.34 -23.27 4.07
N GLY A 132 6.70 -22.26 3.45
CA GLY A 132 6.05 -22.39 2.15
C GLY A 132 4.71 -23.14 2.18
N ASP A 133 4.17 -23.43 3.37
CA ASP A 133 2.90 -24.13 3.55
C ASP A 133 1.73 -23.20 3.22
N LEU A 134 1.20 -23.31 2.00
CA LEU A 134 0.13 -22.46 1.51
C LEU A 134 -1.16 -22.56 2.34
N ASN A 135 -1.44 -23.72 2.95
CA ASN A 135 -2.61 -23.87 3.81
C ASN A 135 -2.48 -23.03 5.08
N LYS A 136 -1.29 -23.04 5.70
CA LYS A 136 -1.01 -22.16 6.85
C LYS A 136 -1.05 -20.69 6.45
N ILE A 137 -0.46 -20.34 5.30
CA ILE A 137 -0.49 -18.97 4.77
C ILE A 137 -1.93 -18.50 4.56
N LYS A 138 -2.80 -19.31 3.94
CA LYS A 138 -4.21 -18.98 3.76
C LYS A 138 -4.94 -18.81 5.09
N LYS A 139 -4.66 -19.64 6.10
CA LYS A 139 -5.22 -19.42 7.46
C LYS A 139 -4.74 -18.10 8.08
N VAL A 140 -3.47 -17.75 7.93
CA VAL A 140 -2.95 -16.46 8.41
C VAL A 140 -3.61 -15.30 7.68
N GLY A 141 -3.86 -15.42 6.37
CA GLY A 141 -4.54 -14.39 5.59
C GLY A 141 -6.00 -14.21 6.02
N GLN A 142 -6.70 -15.30 6.35
CA GLN A 142 -8.04 -15.24 6.95
C GLN A 142 -8.00 -14.51 8.30
N TYR A 143 -7.00 -14.81 9.14
CA TYR A 143 -6.80 -14.11 10.41
C TYR A 143 -6.58 -12.61 10.21
N PHE A 144 -5.79 -12.21 9.20
CA PHE A 144 -5.59 -10.80 8.89
C PHE A 144 -6.89 -10.10 8.49
N ILE A 145 -7.69 -10.73 7.64
CA ILE A 145 -9.00 -10.20 7.25
C ILE A 145 -9.90 -9.99 8.47
N GLU A 146 -9.96 -10.96 9.39
CA GLU A 146 -10.77 -10.83 10.61
C GLU A 146 -10.27 -9.71 11.52
N VAL A 147 -8.95 -9.53 11.67
CA VAL A 147 -8.38 -8.36 12.36
C VAL A 147 -8.82 -7.07 11.69
N TRP A 148 -8.62 -6.91 10.38
CA TRP A 148 -8.96 -5.68 9.65
C TRP A 148 -10.44 -5.33 9.71
N LYS A 149 -11.34 -6.31 9.62
CA LYS A 149 -12.79 -6.10 9.81
C LYS A 149 -13.12 -5.53 11.20
N SER A 150 -12.33 -5.88 12.21
CA SER A 150 -12.51 -5.41 13.60
C SER A 150 -11.72 -4.12 13.95
N CYS A 151 -10.97 -3.53 13.01
CA CYS A 151 -10.14 -2.34 13.24
C CYS A 151 -10.88 -0.99 13.06
N GLY A 152 -12.21 -0.99 12.95
CA GLY A 152 -12.99 0.25 12.76
C GLY A 152 -12.80 0.90 11.38
N MET A 153 -12.49 0.11 10.35
CA MET A 153 -12.44 0.60 8.97
C MET A 153 -13.83 0.68 8.35
N ASN A 154 -14.08 1.68 7.50
CA ASN A 154 -15.29 1.72 6.68
C ASN A 154 -15.18 0.70 5.53
N MET A 155 -15.90 -0.42 5.65
CA MET A 155 -15.83 -1.52 4.69
C MET A 155 -16.48 -1.22 3.33
N GLU A 156 -17.28 -0.15 3.18
CA GLU A 156 -18.00 0.15 1.94
C GLU A 156 -17.07 0.25 0.72
N ASN A 157 -15.88 0.81 0.92
CA ASN A 157 -14.90 1.06 -0.13
C ASN A 157 -13.62 0.24 0.03
N VAL A 158 -13.66 -0.84 0.83
CA VAL A 158 -12.52 -1.72 1.10
C VAL A 158 -12.76 -3.09 0.48
N GLN A 159 -11.73 -3.63 -0.19
CA GLN A 159 -11.77 -4.94 -0.83
C GLN A 159 -10.63 -5.81 -0.32
N PHE A 160 -10.92 -7.05 0.05
CA PHE A 160 -9.90 -8.06 0.35
C PHE A 160 -9.78 -8.99 -0.86
N MET A 161 -8.61 -9.01 -1.49
CA MET A 161 -8.36 -9.77 -2.71
C MET A 161 -7.18 -10.73 -2.49
N TRP A 162 -7.38 -12.00 -2.79
CA TRP A 162 -6.36 -13.03 -2.66
C TRP A 162 -5.50 -13.10 -3.92
N ALA A 163 -4.18 -13.04 -3.77
CA ALA A 163 -3.29 -13.02 -4.92
C ALA A 163 -3.46 -14.25 -5.80
N SER A 164 -3.42 -15.44 -5.20
CA SER A 164 -3.62 -16.69 -5.93
C SER A 164 -4.97 -16.74 -6.65
N ASP A 165 -6.06 -16.33 -6.01
CA ASP A 165 -7.40 -16.43 -6.60
C ASP A 165 -7.56 -15.45 -7.78
N GLU A 166 -7.14 -14.19 -7.62
CA GLU A 166 -7.29 -13.17 -8.66
C GLU A 166 -6.35 -13.40 -9.85
N ILE A 167 -5.12 -13.84 -9.60
CA ILE A 167 -4.19 -14.21 -10.68
C ILE A 167 -4.77 -15.39 -11.47
N ASN A 168 -5.31 -16.41 -10.80
CA ASN A 168 -5.88 -17.58 -11.48
C ASN A 168 -7.20 -17.29 -12.22
N LYS A 169 -7.89 -16.19 -11.93
CA LYS A 169 -9.03 -15.73 -12.76
C LYS A 169 -8.60 -15.23 -14.13
N ASN A 170 -7.39 -14.64 -14.24
CA ASN A 170 -6.85 -14.10 -15.50
C ASN A 170 -5.35 -14.40 -15.65
N PRO A 171 -4.96 -15.70 -15.69
CA PRO A 171 -3.56 -16.10 -15.57
C PRO A 171 -2.74 -15.69 -16.79
N ASP A 172 -3.31 -15.78 -17.99
CA ASP A 172 -2.64 -15.39 -19.24
C ASP A 172 -2.22 -13.92 -19.21
N LYS A 173 -3.16 -13.02 -18.86
CA LYS A 173 -2.89 -11.59 -18.73
C LYS A 173 -1.83 -11.31 -17.66
N TYR A 174 -1.96 -11.93 -16.49
CA TYR A 174 -1.04 -11.70 -15.38
C TYR A 174 0.38 -12.14 -15.74
N TRP A 175 0.56 -13.41 -16.11
CA TRP A 175 1.88 -13.98 -16.37
C TRP A 175 2.53 -13.39 -17.62
N SER A 176 1.75 -13.03 -18.65
CA SER A 176 2.28 -12.28 -19.80
C SER A 176 2.87 -10.93 -19.37
N THR A 177 2.22 -10.23 -18.43
CA THR A 177 2.72 -8.97 -17.87
C THR A 177 4.00 -9.19 -17.06
N VAL A 178 4.05 -10.24 -16.23
CA VAL A 178 5.25 -10.61 -15.45
C VAL A 178 6.44 -10.91 -16.37
N ILE A 179 6.22 -11.68 -17.44
CA ILE A 179 7.25 -12.01 -18.43
C ILE A 179 7.73 -10.73 -19.13
N ASP A 180 6.82 -9.86 -19.55
CA ASP A 180 7.19 -8.61 -20.23
C ASP A 180 7.97 -7.64 -19.31
N ILE A 181 7.61 -7.56 -18.04
CA ILE A 181 8.37 -6.83 -17.02
C ILE A 181 9.77 -7.43 -16.88
N SER A 182 9.90 -8.76 -16.76
CA SER A 182 11.21 -9.42 -16.64
C SER A 182 12.14 -9.21 -17.85
N ARG A 183 11.56 -9.00 -19.04
CA ARG A 183 12.31 -8.67 -20.28
C ARG A 183 12.72 -7.20 -20.36
N SER A 184 12.12 -6.34 -19.54
CA SER A 184 12.33 -4.89 -19.57
C SER A 184 13.43 -4.43 -18.61
N PHE A 185 13.86 -5.29 -17.67
CA PHE A 185 14.86 -4.96 -16.66
C PHE A 185 15.93 -6.05 -16.56
N ASN A 186 17.18 -5.65 -16.40
CA ASN A 186 18.25 -6.60 -16.14
C ASN A 186 18.21 -7.12 -14.69
N ILE A 187 18.92 -8.22 -14.44
CA ILE A 187 18.97 -8.88 -13.12
C ILE A 187 19.42 -7.91 -12.03
N ASN A 188 20.44 -7.09 -12.29
CA ASN A 188 20.96 -6.12 -11.31
C ASN A 188 19.89 -5.11 -10.87
N ARG A 189 19.05 -4.63 -11.80
CA ARG A 189 17.95 -3.71 -11.47
C ARG A 189 16.88 -4.38 -10.61
N ILE A 190 16.59 -5.66 -10.85
CA ILE A 190 15.65 -6.44 -10.03
C ILE A 190 16.24 -6.76 -8.65
N LYS A 191 17.52 -7.11 -8.54
CA LYS A 191 18.20 -7.38 -7.26
C LYS A 191 18.18 -6.18 -6.31
N ARG A 192 18.22 -4.95 -6.83
CA ARG A 192 18.06 -3.75 -5.99
C ARG A 192 16.73 -3.72 -5.22
N CYS A 193 15.70 -4.42 -5.71
CA CYS A 193 14.40 -4.55 -5.08
C CYS A 193 14.31 -5.66 -4.01
N LEU A 194 15.38 -6.42 -3.71
CA LEU A 194 15.35 -7.49 -2.69
C LEU A 194 14.87 -7.00 -1.31
N THR A 195 15.11 -5.73 -0.98
CA THR A 195 14.71 -5.16 0.31
C THR A 195 13.19 -5.16 0.53
N ILE A 196 12.38 -5.20 -0.54
CA ILE A 196 10.90 -5.21 -0.43
C ILE A 196 10.38 -6.49 0.25
N MET A 197 11.12 -7.59 0.15
CA MET A 197 10.81 -8.90 0.74
C MET A 197 11.67 -9.19 1.99
N GLY A 198 12.38 -8.17 2.51
CA GLY A 198 13.26 -8.29 3.66
C GLY A 198 14.56 -9.07 3.38
N ARG A 199 15.00 -9.09 2.11
CA ARG A 199 16.21 -9.79 1.66
C ARG A 199 17.31 -8.81 1.27
N THR A 200 18.55 -9.28 1.25
CA THR A 200 19.75 -8.51 0.89
C THR A 200 20.57 -9.20 -0.20
N GLU A 201 21.47 -8.48 -0.85
CA GLU A 201 22.37 -9.07 -1.85
C GLU A 201 23.47 -9.95 -1.24
N GLY A 202 23.68 -9.88 0.08
CA GLY A 202 24.71 -10.63 0.80
C GLY A 202 24.29 -12.06 1.22
N GLU A 203 23.06 -12.47 0.92
CA GLU A 203 22.56 -13.84 1.16
C GLU A 203 22.37 -14.60 -0.18
N ASP A 204 22.13 -15.90 -0.10
CA ASP A 204 21.83 -16.72 -1.28
C ASP A 204 20.56 -16.21 -1.98
N ASN A 205 20.73 -15.71 -3.22
CA ASN A 205 19.62 -15.15 -3.99
C ASN A 205 19.01 -16.18 -4.93
N TYR A 206 17.93 -16.82 -4.48
CA TYR A 206 17.14 -17.76 -5.27
C TYR A 206 16.41 -17.08 -6.43
N CYS A 207 16.13 -17.82 -7.52
CA CYS A 207 15.36 -17.31 -8.66
C CYS A 207 13.96 -16.78 -8.25
N SER A 208 13.36 -17.33 -7.19
CA SER A 208 12.10 -16.82 -6.64
C SER A 208 12.20 -15.37 -6.20
N GLN A 209 13.38 -14.93 -5.73
CA GLN A 209 13.64 -13.55 -5.32
C GLN A 209 13.84 -12.58 -6.50
N ILE A 210 13.99 -13.10 -7.72
CA ILE A 210 13.93 -12.31 -8.96
C ILE A 210 12.50 -12.27 -9.51
N LEU A 211 11.76 -13.38 -9.36
CA LEU A 211 10.36 -13.46 -9.79
C LEU A 211 9.45 -12.57 -8.93
N TYR A 212 9.68 -12.53 -7.62
CA TYR A 212 8.85 -11.80 -6.67
C TYR A 212 8.71 -10.30 -7.02
N PRO A 213 9.78 -9.51 -7.27
CA PRO A 213 9.62 -8.10 -7.63
C PRO A 213 8.94 -7.92 -9.00
N CYS A 214 9.14 -8.84 -9.95
CA CYS A 214 8.44 -8.81 -11.24
C CYS A 214 6.93 -9.02 -11.05
N MET A 215 6.53 -9.95 -10.19
CA MET A 215 5.13 -10.19 -9.82
C MET A 215 4.52 -9.00 -9.10
N GLN A 216 5.20 -8.43 -8.10
CA GLN A 216 4.67 -7.27 -7.37
C GLN A 216 4.57 -6.02 -8.27
N CYS A 217 5.48 -5.87 -9.25
CA CYS A 217 5.36 -4.85 -10.29
C CYS A 217 4.14 -5.09 -11.19
N ALA A 218 3.89 -6.35 -11.57
CA ALA A 218 2.72 -6.72 -12.38
C ALA A 218 1.39 -6.48 -11.64
N ASP A 219 1.34 -6.71 -10.32
CA ASP A 219 0.14 -6.49 -9.49
C ASP A 219 -0.39 -5.06 -9.65
N ILE A 220 0.48 -4.06 -9.71
CA ILE A 220 0.11 -2.64 -9.85
C ILE A 220 -0.74 -2.41 -11.11
N PHE A 221 -0.34 -3.04 -12.23
CA PHE A 221 -1.07 -2.92 -13.50
C PHE A 221 -2.28 -3.84 -13.55
N PHE A 222 -2.15 -5.05 -12.99
CA PHE A 222 -3.20 -6.05 -12.96
C PHE A 222 -4.43 -5.57 -12.17
N LEU A 223 -4.20 -4.95 -11.02
CA LEU A 223 -5.21 -4.35 -10.15
C LEU A 223 -5.67 -2.96 -10.61
N ASN A 224 -5.12 -2.44 -11.72
CA ASN A 224 -5.41 -1.11 -12.28
C ASN A 224 -5.18 0.05 -11.29
N VAL A 225 -4.17 -0.07 -10.42
CA VAL A 225 -3.88 0.85 -9.33
C VAL A 225 -3.63 2.27 -9.82
N ASP A 226 -4.25 3.23 -9.13
CA ASP A 226 -3.97 4.65 -9.28
C ASP A 226 -2.91 5.13 -8.28
N ILE A 227 -2.97 4.61 -7.04
CA ILE A 227 -2.09 4.98 -5.92
C ILE A 227 -1.52 3.71 -5.27
N CYS A 228 -0.21 3.51 -5.37
CA CYS A 228 0.50 2.50 -4.59
C CYS A 228 0.70 3.03 -3.17
N GLN A 229 -0.09 2.54 -2.22
CA GLN A 229 -0.07 3.00 -0.83
C GLN A 229 0.60 1.96 0.09
N LEU A 230 1.93 1.87 0.00
CA LEU A 230 2.72 0.88 0.74
C LEU A 230 3.74 1.58 1.66
N GLY A 231 4.46 0.80 2.48
CA GLY A 231 5.53 1.36 3.32
C GLY A 231 6.69 1.89 2.46
N THR A 232 7.50 2.79 3.01
CA THR A 232 8.69 3.31 2.32
C THR A 232 9.69 2.20 1.94
N ASP A 233 9.65 1.06 2.61
CA ASP A 233 10.45 -0.13 2.27
C ASP A 233 10.05 -0.77 0.92
N GLN A 234 8.81 -0.54 0.45
CA GLN A 234 8.30 -1.01 -0.84
C GLN A 234 8.61 -0.05 -2.00
N ARG A 235 9.21 1.12 -1.74
CA ARG A 235 9.40 2.19 -2.74
C ARG A 235 10.12 1.74 -4.01
N LYS A 236 11.09 0.82 -3.89
CA LYS A 236 11.95 0.42 -5.03
C LYS A 236 11.19 -0.31 -6.13
N VAL A 237 10.22 -1.15 -5.78
CA VAL A 237 9.38 -1.85 -6.79
C VAL A 237 8.29 -0.92 -7.33
N ASN A 238 7.78 0.01 -6.51
CA ASN A 238 6.87 1.04 -6.99
C ASN A 238 7.56 1.97 -8.03
N MET A 239 8.83 2.31 -7.80
CA MET A 239 9.66 3.03 -8.79
C MET A 239 9.94 2.19 -10.04
N LEU A 240 10.17 0.88 -9.89
CA LEU A 240 10.31 -0.05 -11.02
C LEU A 240 9.05 -0.04 -11.90
N ALA A 241 7.86 0.04 -11.31
CA ALA A 241 6.61 0.14 -12.07
C ALA A 241 6.49 1.46 -12.84
N ARG A 242 6.94 2.59 -12.25
CA ARG A 242 6.99 3.87 -12.98
C ARG A 242 7.99 3.85 -14.13
N GLU A 243 9.18 3.28 -13.92
CA GLU A 243 10.18 3.06 -14.99
C GLU A 243 9.60 2.16 -16.10
N TYR A 244 8.84 1.13 -15.75
CA TYR A 244 8.18 0.26 -16.72
C TYR A 244 7.16 1.02 -17.58
N CYS A 245 6.40 1.95 -16.98
CA CYS A 245 5.52 2.83 -17.74
C CYS A 245 6.29 3.66 -18.77
N ASP A 246 7.47 4.16 -18.43
CA ASP A 246 8.31 4.93 -19.36
C ASP A 246 8.81 4.07 -20.53
N ILE A 247 9.32 2.87 -20.24
CA ILE A 247 9.78 1.90 -21.24
C ILE A 247 8.65 1.54 -22.22
N LYS A 248 7.44 1.33 -21.69
CA LYS A 248 6.27 0.91 -22.49
C LYS A 248 5.42 2.06 -23.00
N LYS A 249 5.81 3.31 -22.71
CA LYS A 249 5.07 4.53 -23.06
C LYS A 249 3.61 4.53 -22.53
N ILE A 250 3.40 3.95 -21.35
CA ILE A 250 2.11 3.93 -20.65
C ILE A 250 1.91 5.28 -19.95
N LYS A 251 0.90 6.03 -20.39
CA LYS A 251 0.59 7.37 -19.84
C LYS A 251 0.03 7.32 -18.42
N LYS A 252 -0.75 6.28 -18.09
CA LYS A 252 -1.33 6.11 -16.75
C LYS A 252 -0.26 5.57 -15.79
N LYS A 253 0.53 6.47 -15.20
CA LYS A 253 1.46 6.12 -14.12
C LYS A 253 0.73 5.99 -12.78
N PRO A 254 1.15 5.05 -11.91
CA PRO A 254 0.71 5.02 -10.53
C PRO A 254 1.40 6.15 -9.75
N VAL A 255 0.65 6.83 -8.88
CA VAL A 255 1.23 7.66 -7.83
C VAL A 255 1.75 6.73 -6.74
N ILE A 256 2.94 7.01 -6.21
CA ILE A 256 3.49 6.30 -5.06
C ILE A 256 3.21 7.16 -3.83
N LEU A 257 2.45 6.63 -2.89
CA LEU A 257 2.07 7.32 -1.66
C LEU A 257 2.57 6.52 -0.45
N SER A 258 3.86 6.64 -0.19
CA SER A 258 4.55 5.84 0.81
C SER A 258 4.27 6.36 2.21
N HIS A 259 3.86 5.48 3.13
CA HIS A 259 3.75 5.82 4.55
C HIS A 259 5.06 5.48 5.29
N GLY A 260 5.34 6.24 6.37
CA GLY A 260 6.53 6.04 7.18
C GLY A 260 6.52 4.68 7.90
N MET A 261 7.72 4.15 8.18
CA MET A 261 7.84 2.92 8.95
C MET A 261 7.59 3.20 10.43
N LEU A 262 6.72 2.40 11.06
CA LEU A 262 6.54 2.46 12.50
C LEU A 262 7.74 1.79 13.20
N PRO A 263 8.44 2.47 14.13
CA PRO A 263 9.61 1.91 14.78
C PRO A 263 9.25 0.75 15.72
N GLY A 264 10.22 -0.14 15.95
CA GLY A 264 10.15 -1.15 17.00
C GLY A 264 10.30 -0.50 18.39
N LEU A 265 9.88 -1.21 19.42
CA LEU A 265 9.89 -0.69 20.79
C LEU A 265 11.29 -0.50 21.38
N LEU A 266 12.32 -1.20 20.88
CA LEU A 266 13.67 -1.13 21.44
C LEU A 266 14.52 -0.08 20.70
N GLU A 267 15.58 0.40 21.35
CA GLU A 267 16.51 1.37 20.78
C GLU A 267 17.15 0.85 19.48
N GLY A 268 17.27 1.72 18.48
CA GLY A 268 17.87 1.40 17.17
C GLY A 268 16.99 0.56 16.25
N GLN A 269 15.76 0.20 16.64
CA GLN A 269 14.84 -0.54 15.79
C GLN A 269 13.99 0.40 14.92
N GLU A 270 14.52 0.81 13.77
CA GLU A 270 13.83 1.69 12.81
C GLU A 270 12.50 1.12 12.29
N LYS A 271 12.32 -0.20 12.34
CA LYS A 271 11.12 -0.89 11.85
C LYS A 271 10.68 -1.98 12.82
N MET A 272 9.39 -1.97 13.16
CA MET A 272 8.76 -3.05 13.92
C MET A 272 8.88 -4.39 13.16
N SER A 273 9.34 -5.44 13.83
CA SER A 273 9.56 -6.74 13.20
C SER A 273 8.88 -7.88 13.95
N LYS A 274 8.49 -8.93 13.22
CA LYS A 274 7.93 -10.16 13.81
C LYS A 274 9.00 -11.07 14.45
N SER A 275 10.29 -10.73 14.30
CA SER A 275 11.40 -11.60 14.74
C SER A 275 11.68 -11.48 16.24
N ASP A 276 11.44 -10.31 16.82
CA ASP A 276 11.59 -10.07 18.25
C ASP A 276 10.21 -9.75 18.84
N GLU A 277 9.68 -10.68 19.62
CA GLU A 277 8.36 -10.57 20.24
C GLU A 277 8.23 -9.36 21.18
N ASN A 278 9.34 -8.89 21.77
CA ASN A 278 9.32 -7.73 22.65
C ASN A 278 9.48 -6.40 21.88
N SER A 279 9.88 -6.45 20.61
CA SER A 279 9.98 -5.27 19.73
C SER A 279 8.66 -4.79 19.16
N ALA A 280 7.64 -5.66 19.14
CA ALA A 280 6.38 -5.42 18.45
C ALA A 280 5.18 -5.59 19.37
N ILE A 281 4.21 -4.69 19.23
CA ILE A 281 2.87 -4.88 19.78
C ILE A 281 2.02 -5.56 18.70
N PHE A 282 1.42 -6.68 19.06
CA PHE A 282 0.54 -7.45 18.18
C PHE A 282 -0.92 -7.07 18.39
N MET A 283 -1.72 -7.21 17.34
CA MET A 283 -3.15 -6.91 17.35
C MET A 283 -3.95 -7.80 18.32
N ASP A 284 -3.36 -8.93 18.72
CA ASP A 284 -3.92 -9.90 19.65
C ASP A 284 -3.22 -9.91 21.03
N ASP A 285 -2.34 -8.94 21.31
CA ASP A 285 -1.77 -8.78 22.66
C ASP A 285 -2.87 -8.37 23.65
N ASN A 286 -2.90 -9.02 24.81
CA ASN A 286 -3.78 -8.63 25.91
C ASN A 286 -3.27 -7.32 26.55
N GLU A 287 -4.07 -6.76 27.46
CA GLU A 287 -3.73 -5.50 28.13
C GLU A 287 -2.41 -5.54 28.89
N ALA A 288 -2.15 -6.63 29.62
CA ALA A 288 -0.92 -6.81 30.37
C ALA A 288 0.32 -6.88 29.47
N ASP A 289 0.21 -7.51 28.30
CA ASP A 289 1.28 -7.58 27.31
C ASP A 289 1.60 -6.22 26.70
N VAL A 290 0.57 -5.44 26.33
CA VAL A 290 0.76 -4.06 25.86
C VAL A 290 1.45 -3.21 26.92
N ASN A 291 0.95 -3.23 28.16
CA ASN A 291 1.50 -2.47 29.28
C ASN A 291 2.97 -2.87 29.55
N ARG A 292 3.26 -4.17 29.56
CA ARG A 292 4.62 -4.70 29.76
C ARG A 292 5.58 -4.25 28.65
N LYS A 293 5.14 -4.32 27.39
CA LYS A 293 5.95 -3.97 26.22
C LYS A 293 6.22 -2.46 26.16
N ILE A 294 5.20 -1.63 26.30
CA ILE A 294 5.34 -0.15 26.34
C ILE A 294 6.22 0.29 27.50
N LYS A 295 6.03 -0.29 28.70
CA LYS A 295 6.87 0.02 29.87
C LYS A 295 8.35 -0.21 29.61
N LYS A 296 8.70 -1.29 28.90
CA LYS A 296 10.07 -1.63 28.51
C LYS A 296 10.58 -0.90 27.26
N GLY A 297 9.69 -0.25 26.50
CA GLY A 297 10.05 0.45 25.28
C GLY A 297 11.05 1.59 25.52
N TYR A 298 11.89 1.85 24.53
CA TYR A 298 12.83 2.97 24.53
C TYR A 298 12.05 4.30 24.49
N CYS A 299 12.35 5.20 25.43
CA CYS A 299 11.69 6.49 25.55
C CYS A 299 12.64 7.46 26.27
N PRO A 300 13.69 7.95 25.59
CA PRO A 300 14.68 8.82 26.18
C PRO A 300 14.02 10.14 26.64
N PRO A 301 14.35 10.67 27.82
CA PRO A 301 13.81 11.94 28.29
C PRO A 301 14.17 13.05 27.31
N ASN A 302 13.20 13.90 26.97
CA ASN A 302 13.41 15.13 26.21
C ASN A 302 13.92 14.96 24.78
N VAL A 303 13.90 13.72 24.25
CA VAL A 303 14.38 13.39 22.90
C VAL A 303 13.26 12.70 22.11
N ILE A 304 12.87 13.30 21.00
CA ILE A 304 11.84 12.78 20.07
C ILE A 304 12.46 11.88 19.00
N GLU A 305 13.65 12.24 18.52
CA GLU A 305 14.33 11.49 17.49
C GLU A 305 14.56 10.04 17.94
N ASN A 306 14.20 9.07 17.09
CA ASN A 306 14.30 7.64 17.39
C ASN A 306 13.56 7.19 18.67
N ASN A 307 12.54 7.94 19.12
CA ASN A 307 11.71 7.58 20.27
C ASN A 307 10.43 6.85 19.82
N PRO A 308 10.33 5.52 19.95
CA PRO A 308 9.18 4.78 19.48
C PRO A 308 7.90 5.09 20.24
N ILE A 309 7.97 5.40 21.54
CA ILE A 309 6.79 5.74 22.32
C ILE A 309 6.18 7.06 21.82
N PHE A 310 7.03 8.07 21.57
CA PHE A 310 6.57 9.33 20.99
C PHE A 310 6.05 9.12 19.56
N ALA A 311 6.72 8.29 18.76
CA ALA A 311 6.24 7.94 17.42
C ALA A 311 4.85 7.32 17.44
N TYR A 312 4.51 6.48 18.44
CA TYR A 312 3.17 5.85 18.53
C TYR A 312 2.10 6.88 18.90
N ALA A 313 2.42 7.81 19.80
CA ALA A 313 1.55 8.95 20.10
C ALA A 313 1.25 9.78 18.84
N LYS A 314 2.31 10.15 18.10
CA LYS A 314 2.23 10.98 16.89
C LYS A 314 1.56 10.32 15.70
N THR A 315 1.85 9.04 15.44
CA THR A 315 1.47 8.38 14.17
C THR A 315 0.25 7.47 14.27
N ILE A 316 -0.13 7.04 15.48
CA ILE A 316 -1.27 6.13 15.69
C ILE A 316 -2.36 6.82 16.51
N ILE A 317 -1.99 7.33 17.69
CA ILE A 317 -2.98 7.79 18.67
C ILE A 317 -3.57 9.12 18.22
N TYR A 318 -2.75 10.15 18.05
CA TYR A 318 -3.23 11.48 17.67
C TYR A 318 -4.00 11.47 16.34
N PRO A 319 -3.57 10.78 15.27
CA PRO A 319 -4.35 10.79 14.02
C PRO A 319 -5.72 10.13 14.15
N HIS A 320 -5.89 9.20 15.09
CA HIS A 320 -7.16 8.54 15.40
C HIS A 320 -8.08 9.41 16.26
N TYR A 321 -7.56 9.96 17.36
CA TYR A 321 -8.36 10.75 18.32
C TYR A 321 -8.49 12.23 17.96
N LYS A 322 -7.61 12.76 17.10
CA LYS A 322 -7.46 14.18 16.76
C LYS A 322 -7.05 15.10 17.92
N GLU A 323 -6.72 14.49 19.06
CA GLU A 323 -6.21 15.12 20.27
C GLU A 323 -5.44 14.06 21.07
N PHE A 324 -4.64 14.49 22.04
CA PHE A 324 -3.99 13.61 23.00
C PHE A 324 -4.22 14.15 24.41
N ASN A 325 -5.09 13.50 25.19
CA ASN A 325 -5.26 13.81 26.60
C ASN A 325 -4.22 13.04 27.43
N LEU A 326 -3.28 13.78 28.04
CA LEU A 326 -2.24 13.25 28.92
C LEU A 326 -2.76 13.29 30.36
N THR A 327 -3.13 12.14 30.90
CA THR A 327 -3.54 12.00 32.30
C THR A 327 -2.32 11.73 33.18
N ARG A 328 -2.11 12.52 34.23
CA ARG A 328 -0.97 12.38 35.15
C ARG A 328 -1.29 12.98 36.51
N LYS A 329 -0.51 12.59 37.52
CA LYS A 329 -0.73 13.04 38.91
C LYS A 329 -0.55 14.57 39.01
N GLU A 330 -1.30 15.21 39.89
CA GLU A 330 -1.16 16.66 40.20
C GLU A 330 0.29 17.08 40.47
N LYS A 331 1.04 16.26 41.21
CA LYS A 331 2.47 16.52 41.50
C LYS A 331 3.39 16.50 40.26
N ASN A 332 2.91 15.99 39.13
CA ASN A 332 3.60 15.97 37.83
C ASN A 332 2.99 17.00 36.85
N GLY A 333 2.21 17.97 37.35
CA GLY A 333 1.61 19.04 36.53
C GLY A 333 0.16 18.81 36.11
N GLY A 334 -0.51 17.76 36.61
CA GLY A 334 -1.93 17.49 36.36
C GLY A 334 -2.25 17.13 34.90
N ASP A 335 -3.51 16.78 34.64
CA ASP A 335 -3.96 16.40 33.30
C ASP A 335 -3.81 17.56 32.31
N LYS A 336 -3.39 17.26 31.07
CA LYS A 336 -3.27 18.25 30.00
C LYS A 336 -3.75 17.68 28.66
N LEU A 337 -4.59 18.45 27.96
CA LEU A 337 -5.07 18.13 26.62
C LEU A 337 -4.17 18.79 25.56
N TYR A 338 -3.65 18.00 24.63
CA TYR A 338 -2.91 18.47 23.47
C TYR A 338 -3.79 18.41 22.22
N LEU A 339 -4.12 19.58 21.67
CA LEU A 339 -4.91 19.69 20.42
C LEU A 339 -4.04 19.63 19.17
N THR A 340 -2.73 19.82 19.31
CA THR A 340 -1.77 19.68 18.21
C THR A 340 -0.56 18.85 18.63
N ILE A 341 0.07 18.18 17.65
CA ILE A 341 1.30 17.43 17.91
C ILE A 341 2.44 18.37 18.26
N GLU A 342 2.50 19.56 17.65
CA GLU A 342 3.56 20.53 17.87
C GLU A 342 3.60 21.01 19.33
N GLU A 343 2.44 21.15 19.97
CA GLU A 343 2.36 21.45 21.40
C GLU A 343 2.91 20.30 22.25
N MET A 344 2.55 19.06 21.91
CA MET A 344 3.03 17.86 22.60
C MET A 344 4.54 17.65 22.41
N GLU A 345 5.08 17.94 21.22
CA GLU A 345 6.51 17.87 20.92
C GLU A 345 7.29 18.85 21.79
N LYS A 346 6.82 20.11 21.87
CA LYS A 346 7.46 21.15 22.67
C LYS A 346 7.53 20.77 24.15
N ASP A 347 6.42 20.30 24.72
CA ASP A 347 6.35 19.91 26.13
C ASP A 347 7.15 18.64 26.42
N TYR A 348 7.29 17.71 25.47
CA TYR A 348 8.18 16.56 25.64
C TYR A 348 9.65 17.01 25.64
N ILE A 349 10.05 17.88 24.71
CA ILE A 349 11.43 18.39 24.59
C ILE A 349 11.82 19.25 25.81
N SER A 350 10.92 20.08 26.33
CA SER A 350 11.18 20.91 27.52
C SER A 350 11.30 20.08 28.80
N GLY A 351 10.85 18.83 28.79
CA GLY A 351 10.77 17.96 29.95
C GLY A 351 9.49 18.16 30.78
N ASP A 352 8.53 18.94 30.28
CA ASP A 352 7.22 19.08 30.90
C ASP A 352 6.45 17.75 30.89
N ILE A 353 6.65 16.89 29.88
CA ILE A 353 6.13 15.52 29.85
C ILE A 353 7.22 14.53 30.28
N HIS A 354 7.04 13.90 31.43
CA HIS A 354 7.94 12.83 31.87
C HIS A 354 7.73 11.54 31.03
N PRO A 355 8.79 10.80 30.65
CA PRO A 355 8.67 9.58 29.84
C PRO A 355 7.71 8.52 30.39
N LEU A 356 7.61 8.40 31.72
CA LEU A 356 6.67 7.47 32.36
C LEU A 356 5.22 7.87 32.11
N ASP A 357 4.89 9.16 32.22
CA ASP A 357 3.54 9.65 31.98
C ASP A 357 3.16 9.44 30.50
N LEU A 358 4.09 9.69 29.58
CA LEU A 358 3.89 9.40 28.16
C LEU A 358 3.64 7.90 27.92
N LYS A 359 4.47 7.01 28.48
CA LYS A 359 4.31 5.56 28.36
C LYS A 359 2.96 5.07 28.87
N ASP A 360 2.55 5.51 30.05
CA ASP A 360 1.30 5.06 30.67
C ASP A 360 0.09 5.47 29.80
N ASN A 361 0.09 6.70 29.27
CA ASN A 361 -0.97 7.18 28.38
C ASN A 361 -0.95 6.48 27.01
N VAL A 362 0.23 6.28 26.40
CA VAL A 362 0.34 5.54 25.14
C VAL A 362 -0.18 4.10 25.31
N ALA A 363 0.17 3.42 26.40
CA ALA A 363 -0.36 2.09 26.69
C ALA A 363 -1.89 2.11 26.81
N LEU A 364 -2.45 3.08 27.54
CA LEU A 364 -3.90 3.25 27.69
C LEU A 364 -4.60 3.41 26.33
N TYR A 365 -4.12 4.31 25.48
CA TYR A 365 -4.72 4.54 24.16
C TYR A 365 -4.61 3.33 23.24
N ILE A 366 -3.44 2.69 23.17
CA ILE A 366 -3.26 1.48 22.36
C ILE A 366 -4.19 0.36 22.84
N ASN A 367 -4.36 0.19 24.16
CA ASN A 367 -5.30 -0.78 24.71
C ASN A 367 -6.75 -0.49 24.30
N LYS A 368 -7.19 0.78 24.38
CA LYS A 368 -8.52 1.19 23.92
C LYS A 368 -8.72 0.89 22.43
N MET A 369 -7.72 1.20 21.60
CA MET A 369 -7.78 0.97 20.15
C MET A 369 -7.76 -0.52 19.78
N LEU A 370 -7.12 -1.37 20.59
CA LEU A 370 -7.12 -2.82 20.41
C LEU A 370 -8.38 -3.51 20.96
N GLN A 371 -9.18 -2.82 21.79
CA GLN A 371 -10.33 -3.43 22.44
C GLN A 371 -11.36 -4.01 21.47
N PRO A 372 -11.76 -3.33 20.37
CA PRO A 372 -12.70 -3.91 19.40
C PRO A 372 -12.19 -5.21 18.77
N VAL A 373 -10.88 -5.30 18.53
CA VAL A 373 -10.23 -6.52 18.00
C VAL A 373 -10.28 -7.63 19.05
N ARG A 374 -9.93 -7.33 20.30
CA ARG A 374 -10.01 -8.31 21.40
C ARG A 374 -11.43 -8.83 21.59
N ASP A 375 -12.42 -7.95 21.57
CA ASP A 375 -13.84 -8.30 21.70
C ASP A 375 -14.28 -9.22 20.56
N HIS A 376 -13.89 -8.93 19.31
CA HIS A 376 -14.17 -9.79 18.16
C HIS A 376 -13.63 -11.20 18.36
N PHE A 377 -12.34 -11.34 18.69
CA PHE A 377 -11.70 -12.64 18.90
C PHE A 377 -12.12 -13.35 20.18
N GLN A 378 -12.77 -12.66 21.11
CA GLN A 378 -13.36 -13.26 22.31
C GLN A 378 -14.78 -13.79 22.06
N ASN A 379 -15.59 -13.00 21.34
CA ASN A 379 -17.03 -13.23 21.20
C ASN A 379 -17.40 -13.99 19.92
N ASN A 380 -16.52 -14.05 18.91
CA ASN A 380 -16.69 -14.88 17.73
C ASN A 380 -15.89 -16.19 17.86
N ALA A 381 -16.60 -17.32 17.96
CA ALA A 381 -15.99 -18.64 18.17
C ALA A 381 -15.05 -19.07 17.02
N GLU A 382 -15.39 -18.73 15.78
CA GLU A 382 -14.58 -19.06 14.60
C GLU A 382 -13.29 -18.23 14.59
N ALA A 383 -13.40 -16.92 14.81
CA ALA A 383 -12.24 -16.04 14.92
C ALA A 383 -11.32 -16.46 16.08
N LYS A 384 -11.90 -16.79 17.24
CA LYS A 384 -11.16 -17.29 18.41
C LYS A 384 -10.38 -18.57 18.10
N LYS A 385 -11.02 -19.53 17.44
CA LYS A 385 -10.38 -20.78 17.01
C LYS A 385 -9.25 -20.50 16.03
N LEU A 386 -9.50 -19.63 15.04
CA LEU A 386 -8.50 -19.22 14.06
C LEU A 386 -7.27 -18.61 14.73
N LEU A 387 -7.44 -17.66 15.65
CA LEU A 387 -6.32 -17.06 16.40
C LEU A 387 -5.54 -18.10 17.22
N SER A 388 -6.23 -19.04 17.86
CA SER A 388 -5.58 -20.14 18.59
C SER A 388 -4.73 -21.02 17.68
N GLU A 389 -5.17 -21.27 16.44
CA GLU A 389 -4.39 -21.98 15.44
C GLU A 389 -3.17 -21.16 14.98
N ILE A 390 -3.34 -19.87 14.71
CA ILE A 390 -2.23 -18.99 14.27
C ILE A 390 -1.14 -18.91 15.34
N LYS A 391 -1.50 -18.82 16.63
CA LYS A 391 -0.52 -18.80 17.74
C LYS A 391 0.35 -20.06 17.83
N LYS A 392 -0.07 -21.18 17.25
CA LYS A 392 0.70 -22.43 17.22
C LYS A 392 1.71 -22.48 16.06
N TYR A 393 1.61 -21.59 15.08
CA TYR A 393 2.49 -21.61 13.93
C TYR A 393 3.85 -21.01 14.26
N LYS A 394 4.90 -21.70 13.83
CA LYS A 394 6.26 -21.18 13.89
C LYS A 394 6.47 -20.21 12.73
N VAL A 395 6.84 -18.96 13.05
CA VAL A 395 7.22 -17.97 12.05
C VAL A 395 8.55 -18.38 11.43
N THR A 396 8.60 -18.48 10.10
CA THR A 396 9.82 -18.79 9.33
C THR A 396 10.23 -17.61 8.48
N LYS A 397 11.52 -17.53 8.15
CA LYS A 397 12.11 -16.40 7.42
C LYS A 397 12.26 -16.66 5.94
#